data_AF-A0A9D6UCC2-F1
#
_entry.id   AF-A0A9D6UCC2-F1
#
_cell.length_a   1.000
_cell.length_b   1.000
_cell.length_c   1.000
_cell.angle_alpha   90.00
_cell.angle_beta   90.00
_cell.angle_gamma   90.00
#
_symmetry.space_group_name_H-M   'P 1'
#
loop_
_entity.id
_entity.type
_entity.pdbx_description
1 polymer ?
#
loop_
_entity_poly.entity_id
_entity_poly.type
_entity_poly.pdbx_seq_one_letter_code
_entity_poly.pdbx_strand_id
1 'polypeptide(L)'
;MTSKISHGILHEVTDDIQKALTANEQLLAKWNSLTPIQRNEWICWVTIVKKAETRAEHIERMIEELKEGKRKPCCWPGCPHRRPKAKKWFKKLDK
;
A
#
# COMPACT_ATOMS: atom_id res chain seq x y z
N MET A 1 -10.96 -16.57 13.44
CA MET A 1 -11.76 -15.35 13.19
C MET A 1 -11.05 -14.60 12.07
N THR A 2 -11.66 -14.42 10.90
CA THR A 2 -11.06 -13.66 9.81
C THR A 2 -11.14 -12.17 10.16
N SER A 3 -10.05 -11.64 10.73
CA SER A 3 -9.94 -10.22 11.05
C SER A 3 -10.20 -9.38 9.79
N LYS A 4 -11.18 -8.47 9.87
CA LYS A 4 -11.57 -7.58 8.77
C LYS A 4 -10.36 -6.74 8.34
N ILE A 5 -10.09 -6.69 7.03
CA ILE A 5 -9.01 -5.87 6.46
C ILE A 5 -9.51 -4.44 6.29
N SER A 6 -8.76 -3.48 6.81
CA SER A 6 -9.07 -2.06 6.63
C SER A 6 -8.54 -1.53 5.30
N HIS A 7 -9.33 -0.74 4.60
CA HIS A 7 -9.00 -0.15 3.29
C HIS A 7 -8.41 1.26 3.43
N GLY A 8 -7.91 1.81 2.30
CA GLY A 8 -7.52 3.21 2.19
C GLY A 8 -8.72 4.13 1.95
N ILE A 9 -8.44 5.40 1.64
CA ILE A 9 -9.48 6.41 1.37
C ILE A 9 -9.90 6.39 -0.10
N LEU A 10 -8.93 6.37 -1.02
CA LEU A 10 -9.16 6.35 -2.47
C LEU A 10 -8.80 5.01 -3.10
N HIS A 11 -8.18 4.13 -2.33
CA HIS A 11 -7.67 2.84 -2.79
C HIS A 11 -8.13 1.73 -1.87
N GLU A 12 -8.65 0.67 -2.47
CA GLU A 12 -9.05 -0.55 -1.79
C GLU A 12 -7.89 -1.56 -1.79
N VAL A 13 -7.80 -2.37 -0.73
CA VAL A 13 -6.85 -3.46 -0.67
C VAL A 13 -7.15 -4.46 -1.78
N THR A 14 -6.14 -4.72 -2.62
CA THR A 14 -6.22 -5.69 -3.71
C THR A 14 -5.93 -7.10 -3.20
N ASP A 15 -6.35 -8.12 -3.95
CA ASP A 15 -6.28 -9.52 -3.53
C ASP A 15 -4.86 -10.00 -3.16
N ASP A 16 -3.85 -9.54 -3.89
CA ASP A 16 -2.43 -9.81 -3.62
C ASP A 16 -1.94 -9.17 -2.31
N ILE A 17 -2.35 -7.93 -2.02
CA ILE A 17 -2.05 -7.28 -0.73
C ILE A 17 -2.79 -7.99 0.40
N GLN A 18 -4.07 -8.34 0.19
CA GLN A 18 -4.86 -9.08 1.15
C GLN A 18 -4.19 -10.41 1.51
N LYS A 19 -3.80 -11.21 0.51
CA LYS A 19 -3.08 -12.47 0.72
C LYS A 19 -1.82 -12.27 1.55
N ALA A 20 -1.01 -11.27 1.22
CA ALA A 20 0.20 -10.93 1.96
C ALA A 20 -0.07 -10.55 3.43
N LEU A 21 -1.11 -9.76 3.69
CA LEU A 21 -1.49 -9.34 5.05
C LEU A 21 -2.07 -10.49 5.88
N THR A 22 -2.91 -11.34 5.28
CA THR A 22 -3.55 -12.45 5.98
C THR A 22 -2.61 -13.61 6.29
N ALA A 23 -1.43 -13.66 5.66
CA ALA A 23 -0.41 -14.64 5.96
C ALA A 23 0.20 -14.47 7.37
N ASN A 24 0.02 -13.31 8.01
CA ASN A 24 0.54 -13.04 9.36
C ASN A 24 -0.41 -12.13 10.15
N GLU A 25 -1.00 -12.67 11.23
CA GLU A 25 -1.98 -11.94 12.05
C GLU A 25 -1.40 -10.67 12.70
N GLN A 26 -0.12 -10.67 13.08
CA GLN A 26 0.54 -9.48 13.62
C GLN A 26 0.74 -8.40 12.57
N LEU A 27 1.04 -8.79 11.32
CA LEU A 27 1.12 -7.87 10.20
C LEU A 27 -0.24 -7.26 9.89
N LEU A 28 -1.30 -8.07 9.89
CA LEU A 28 -2.66 -7.60 9.70
C LEU A 28 -3.10 -6.64 10.82
N ALA A 29 -2.75 -6.91 12.08
CA ALA A 29 -3.00 -5.99 13.19
C ALA A 29 -2.27 -4.65 12.99
N LYS A 30 -0.98 -4.69 12.60
CA LYS A 30 -0.21 -3.48 12.27
C LYS A 30 -0.87 -2.70 11.13
N TRP A 31 -1.29 -3.36 10.05
CA TRP A 31 -2.01 -2.74 8.95
C TRP A 31 -3.32 -2.07 9.39
N ASN A 32 -4.10 -2.75 10.21
CA ASN A 32 -5.36 -2.23 10.72
C ASN A 32 -5.16 -1.04 11.68
N SER A 33 -4.04 -0.99 12.40
CA SER A 33 -3.67 0.15 13.25
C SER A 33 -3.27 1.42 12.49
N LEU A 34 -2.95 1.30 11.20
CA LEU A 34 -2.61 2.47 10.37
C LEU A 34 -3.84 3.39 10.22
N THR A 35 -3.58 4.67 9.96
CA THR A 35 -4.65 5.58 9.55
C THR A 35 -5.12 5.24 8.13
N PRO A 36 -6.36 5.61 7.76
CA PRO A 36 -6.84 5.44 6.37
C PRO A 36 -5.92 6.08 5.33
N ILE A 37 -5.27 7.20 5.66
CA ILE A 37 -4.29 7.86 4.78
C ILE A 37 -3.04 6.99 4.61
N GLN A 38 -2.49 6.43 5.69
CA GLN A 38 -1.30 5.59 5.63
C GLN A 38 -1.54 4.32 4.80
N ARG A 39 -2.69 3.66 4.98
CA ARG A 39 -3.09 2.55 4.11
C ARG A 39 -3.22 2.96 2.65
N ASN A 40 -3.85 4.11 2.39
CA ASN A 40 -3.96 4.66 1.05
C ASN A 40 -2.61 4.83 0.36
N GLU A 41 -1.60 5.32 1.07
CA GLU A 41 -0.25 5.49 0.51
C GLU A 41 0.41 4.16 0.17
N TRP A 42 0.31 3.16 1.06
CA TRP A 42 0.85 1.82 0.80
C TRP A 42 0.17 1.15 -0.39
N ILE A 43 -1.17 1.16 -0.42
CA ILE A 43 -1.92 0.56 -1.53
C ILE A 43 -1.54 1.26 -2.84
N CYS A 44 -1.55 2.59 -2.88
CA CYS A 44 -1.19 3.33 -4.09
C CYS A 44 0.24 3.03 -4.54
N TRP A 45 1.20 2.96 -3.62
CA TRP A 45 2.60 2.68 -3.94
C TRP A 45 2.81 1.27 -4.51
N VAL A 46 2.05 0.28 -4.03
CA VAL A 46 2.05 -1.07 -4.61
C VAL A 46 1.34 -1.11 -5.95
N THR A 47 0.20 -0.44 -6.11
CA THR A 47 -0.63 -0.56 -7.32
C THR A 47 -0.24 0.34 -8.48
N ILE A 48 0.58 1.38 -8.24
CA ILE A 48 0.95 2.35 -9.28
C ILE A 48 1.96 1.80 -10.30
N VAL A 49 2.70 0.75 -9.94
CA VAL A 49 3.68 0.12 -10.84
C VAL A 49 2.95 -0.76 -11.85
N LYS A 50 3.37 -0.68 -13.12
CA LYS A 50 2.74 -1.41 -14.23
C LYS A 50 3.28 -2.83 -14.40
N LYS A 51 4.49 -3.10 -13.92
CA LYS A 51 5.14 -4.41 -14.02
C LYS A 51 4.74 -5.28 -12.83
N ALA A 52 4.30 -6.50 -13.10
CA ALA A 52 3.90 -7.46 -12.07
C ALA A 52 5.08 -7.86 -11.15
N GLU A 53 6.28 -8.01 -11.70
CA GLU A 53 7.50 -8.29 -10.92
C GLU A 53 7.78 -7.20 -9.88
N THR A 54 7.85 -5.94 -10.31
CA THR A 54 8.04 -4.80 -9.40
C THR A 54 6.92 -4.65 -8.37
N ARG A 55 5.69 -5.06 -8.73
CA ARG A 55 4.57 -5.10 -7.79
C ARG A 55 4.79 -6.13 -6.69
N ALA A 56 5.28 -7.33 -7.04
CA ALA A 56 5.64 -8.35 -6.07
C ALA A 56 6.77 -7.86 -5.14
N GLU A 57 7.83 -7.27 -5.70
CA GLU A 57 8.93 -6.67 -4.91
C GLU A 57 8.41 -5.59 -3.94
N HIS A 58 7.48 -4.73 -4.40
CA HIS A 58 6.85 -3.73 -3.53
C HIS A 58 6.04 -4.37 -2.41
N ILE A 59 5.33 -5.48 -2.65
CA ILE A 59 4.60 -6.18 -1.59
C ILE A 59 5.56 -6.73 -0.54
N GLU A 60 6.64 -7.38 -0.95
CA GLU A 60 7.64 -7.91 -0.03
C GLU A 60 8.25 -6.80 0.83
N ARG A 61 8.64 -5.70 0.20
CA ARG A 61 9.16 -4.52 0.91
C ARG A 61 8.12 -3.88 1.83
N MET A 62 6.86 -3.78 1.42
CA MET A 62 5.78 -3.29 2.28
C MET A 62 5.65 -4.17 3.53
N ILE A 63 5.71 -5.50 3.39
CA ILE A 63 5.65 -6.42 4.52
C ILE A 63 6.82 -6.17 5.49
N GLU A 64 8.05 -6.04 4.97
CA GLU A 64 9.24 -5.77 5.77
C GLU A 64 9.15 -4.42 6.50
N GLU A 65 8.86 -3.35 5.78
CA GLU A 65 8.75 -2.01 6.36
C GLU A 65 7.61 -1.92 7.40
N LEU A 66 6.49 -2.62 7.18
CA LEU A 66 5.42 -2.73 8.18
C LEU A 66 5.88 -3.51 9.42
N LYS A 67 6.67 -4.57 9.26
CA LYS A 67 7.24 -5.30 10.41
C LYS A 67 8.15 -4.39 11.24
N GLU A 68 8.95 -3.56 10.59
CA GLU A 68 9.78 -2.52 11.22
C GLU A 68 8.99 -1.34 11.82
N GLY A 69 7.66 -1.30 11.62
CA GLY A 69 6.79 -0.25 12.16
C GLY A 69 6.77 1.04 11.32
N LYS A 70 7.27 1.00 10.08
CA LYS A 70 7.12 2.11 9.14
C LYS A 70 5.64 2.26 8.81
N ARG A 71 5.17 3.52 8.84
CA ARG A 71 3.77 3.84 8.60
C ARG A 71 3.47 4.35 7.19
N LYS A 72 4.50 4.55 6.37
CA LYS A 72 4.40 5.01 4.98
C LYS A 72 5.58 4.46 4.17
N PRO A 73 5.43 4.27 2.85
CA PRO A 73 6.54 3.90 1.98
C PRO A 73 7.65 4.96 1.99
N CYS A 74 8.89 4.53 2.14
CA CYS A 74 10.05 5.41 2.03
C CYS A 74 10.29 5.84 0.57
N CYS A 75 10.78 7.08 0.38
CA CYS A 75 11.02 7.69 -0.94
C CYS A 75 9.75 7.83 -1.81
N TRP A 76 8.57 7.91 -1.19
CA TRP A 76 7.29 8.08 -1.87
C TRP A 76 6.84 9.55 -1.89
N PRO A 77 6.61 10.18 -3.06
CA PRO A 77 6.20 11.58 -3.17
C PRO A 77 4.73 11.83 -2.78
N GLY A 78 3.98 10.77 -2.50
CA GLY A 78 2.56 10.80 -2.13
C GLY A 78 1.65 10.27 -3.23
N CYS A 79 0.48 9.76 -2.84
CA CYS A 79 -0.55 9.28 -3.76
C CYS A 79 -1.00 10.43 -4.69
N PRO A 80 -0.81 10.31 -6.02
CA PRO A 80 -1.19 11.35 -6.97
C PRO A 80 -2.71 11.55 -7.10
N HIS A 81 -3.51 10.52 -6.75
CA HIS A 81 -4.97 10.60 -6.71
C HIS A 81 -5.45 11.47 -5.53
N ARG A 82 -4.76 11.41 -4.38
CA ARG A 82 -5.04 12.25 -3.21
C ARG A 82 -4.36 13.63 -3.29
N ARG A 83 -3.13 13.67 -3.81
CA ARG A 83 -2.29 14.87 -3.90
C ARG A 83 -1.98 15.14 -5.38
N PRO A 84 -2.83 15.89 -6.10
CA PRO A 84 -2.66 16.12 -7.54
C PRO A 84 -1.28 16.70 -7.92
N LYS A 85 -0.65 17.50 -7.06
CA LYS A 85 0.71 18.03 -7.27
C LYS A 85 1.78 16.93 -7.37
N ALA A 86 1.54 15.73 -6.84
CA ALA A 86 2.46 14.59 -6.95
C ALA A 86 2.42 13.92 -8.33
N LYS A 87 1.38 14.19 -9.15
CA LYS A 87 1.26 13.66 -10.53
C LYS A 87 2.49 13.93 -11.39
N LYS A 88 3.22 15.02 -11.14
CA LYS A 88 4.46 15.36 -11.86
C LYS A 88 5.55 14.30 -11.77
N TRP A 89 5.51 13.42 -10.76
CA TRP A 89 6.47 12.35 -10.55
C TRP A 89 6.07 11.03 -11.23
N PHE A 90 4.89 10.97 -11.86
CA PHE A 90 4.37 9.76 -12.47
C PHE A 90 4.07 10.02 -13.96
N LYS A 91 4.73 9.29 -14.87
CA LYS A 91 4.47 9.40 -16.30
C LYS A 91 3.16 8.66 -16.65
N LYS A 92 2.14 9.42 -17.10
CA LYS A 92 0.81 8.95 -17.55
C LYS A 92 0.14 7.96 -16.59
N LEU A 93 -0.62 8.53 -15.64
CA LEU A 93 -1.61 7.83 -14.81
C LEU A 93 -2.90 7.60 -15.61
N ASP A 94 -2.78 7.10 -16.83
CA ASP A 94 -3.94 6.79 -17.65
C ASP A 94 -4.33 5.33 -17.41
N LYS A 95 -5.43 5.17 -16.69
CA LYS A 95 -6.44 4.19 -16.99
C LYS A 95 -7.79 4.89 -16.98
#